data_AF-A0A1F9BCI2-F1
#
_entry.id   AF-A0A1F9BCI2-F1
#
_cell.length_a   1.000
_cell.length_b   1.000
_cell.length_c   1.000
_cell.angle_alpha   90.00
_cell.angle_beta   90.00
_cell.angle_gamma   90.00
#
_symmetry.space_group_name_H-M   'P 1'
#
loop_
_entity.id
_entity.type
_entity.pdbx_description
1 polymer ?
#
loop_
_entity_poly.entity_id
_entity_poly.type
_entity_poly.pdbx_seq_one_letter_code
_entity_poly.pdbx_strand_id
1 'polypeptide(L)' 'MIKSEIGRPEKQRKVLRGLGLNKLNSCVTLADTPQTRGMINKVIHLVSVEDIRE' A
#
# COMPACT_ATOMS: atom_id res chain seq x y z
N MET A 1 5.05 1.88 -4.55
CA MET A 1 3.73 2.21 -5.16
C MET A 1 3.89 2.24 -6.68
N ILE A 2 3.04 1.51 -7.41
CA ILE A 2 3.11 1.45 -8.89
C ILE A 2 2.26 2.55 -9.54
N LYS A 3 1.09 2.88 -8.96
CA LYS A 3 0.17 3.91 -9.48
C LYS A 3 -0.06 5.01 -8.46
N SER A 4 -0.09 6.26 -8.93
CA SER A 4 -0.25 7.45 -8.09
C SER A 4 -1.58 7.46 -7.33
N GLU A 5 -1.57 8.04 -6.12
CA GLU A 5 -2.77 8.31 -5.31
C GLU A 5 -3.63 9.46 -5.83
N ILE A 6 -3.12 10.27 -6.77
CA ILE A 6 -3.80 11.45 -7.31
C ILE A 6 -5.06 10.99 -8.08
N GLY A 7 -6.20 11.61 -7.78
CA GLY A 7 -7.49 11.26 -8.39
C GLY A 7 -8.14 9.98 -7.84
N ARG A 8 -7.57 9.35 -6.80
CA ARG A 8 -8.16 8.17 -6.14
C ARG A 8 -9.14 8.57 -5.04
N PRO A 9 -10.19 7.76 -4.78
CA PRO A 9 -11.12 7.99 -3.68
C PRO A 9 -10.39 8.17 -2.33
N GLU A 10 -10.93 9.04 -1.48
CA GLU A 10 -10.31 9.40 -0.19
C GLU A 10 -10.01 8.17 0.69
N LYS A 11 -10.88 7.14 0.65
CA LYS A 11 -10.68 5.88 1.37
C LYS A 11 -9.38 5.18 0.97
N GLN A 12 -9.07 5.13 -0.33
CA GLN A 12 -7.83 4.52 -0.82
C GLN A 12 -6.62 5.36 -0.43
N ARG A 13 -6.73 6.69 -0.51
CA ARG A 13 -5.67 7.61 -0.09
C ARG A 13 -5.32 7.45 1.38
N LYS A 14 -6.32 7.32 2.26
CA LYS A 14 -6.12 7.04 3.70
C LYS A 14 -5.41 5.71 3.93
N VAL A 15 -5.78 4.66 3.19
CA VAL A 15 -5.10 3.35 3.28
C VAL A 15 -3.64 3.45 2.83
N LEU A 16 -3.37 4.11 1.70
CA LEU A 16 -2.01 4.29 1.19
C LEU A 16 -1.13 5.07 2.19
N ARG A 17 -1.66 6.14 2.78
CA ARG A 17 -0.99 6.89 3.85
C ARG A 17 -0.78 6.05 5.11
N GLY A 18 -1.77 5.25 5.51
CA GLY A 18 -1.66 4.33 6.64
C GLY A 18 -0.59 3.25 6.44
N LEU A 19 -0.35 2.85 5.20
CA LEU A 19 0.74 1.95 4.81
C LEU A 19 2.10 2.66 4.66
N GLY A 20 2.17 3.98 4.84
CA GLY A 20 3.39 4.78 4.66
C GLY A 20 3.77 5.08 3.21
N LEU A 21 2.88 4.82 2.25
CA LEU A 21 3.12 5.01 0.81
C LEU A 21 2.69 6.42 0.37
N ASN A 22 3.54 7.41 0.64
CA ASN A 22 3.28 8.83 0.36
C ASN A 22 3.84 9.32 -1.00
N LYS A 23 4.71 8.54 -1.66
CA LYS A 23 5.36 8.92 -2.92
C LYS A 23 5.26 7.78 -3.95
N LEU A 24 5.27 8.14 -5.23
CA LEU A 24 5.48 7.17 -6.30
C LEU A 24 6.81 6.44 -6.10
N ASN A 25 6.84 5.15 -6.44
CA ASN A 25 8.02 4.28 -6.28
C ASN A 25 8.57 4.14 -4.84
N SER A 26 7.82 4.54 -3.81
CA SER A 26 8.22 4.24 -2.43
C SER A 26 7.98 2.76 -2.09
N CYS A 27 8.90 2.18 -1.33
CA CYS A 27 8.79 0.87 -0.70
C CYS A 27 8.77 1.04 0.82
N VAL A 28 8.00 0.20 1.50
CA VAL A 28 7.93 0.15 2.96
C VAL A 28 7.80 -1.32 3.35
N THR A 29 8.62 -1.76 4.29
CA THR A 29 8.54 -3.10 4.86
C THR A 29 7.60 -3.06 6.07
N LEU A 30 6.58 -3.91 6.07
CA LEU A 30 5.60 -4.01 7.15
C LEU A 30 5.50 -5.46 7.59
N ALA A 31 5.18 -5.67 8.87
CA ALA A 31 4.91 -7.00 9.39
C ALA A 31 3.67 -7.61 8.72
N ASP A 32 3.74 -8.91 8.45
CA ASP A 32 2.66 -9.68 7.85
C ASP A 32 1.56 -9.97 8.87
N THR A 33 0.70 -8.97 9.10
CA THR A 33 -0.48 -9.08 9.96
C THR A 33 -1.76 -9.17 9.11
N PRO A 34 -2.84 -9.79 9.62
CA PRO A 34 -4.13 -9.80 8.93
C PRO A 34 -4.66 -8.38 8.66
N GLN A 35 -4.31 -7.40 9.51
CA GLN A 35 -4.66 -6.00 9.31
C GLN A 35 -3.92 -5.41 8.09
N THR A 36 -2.60 -5.64 7.99
CA THR A 36 -1.79 -5.23 6.84
C THR A 36 -2.32 -5.85 5.54
N ARG A 37 -2.59 -7.17 5.53
CA ARG A 37 -3.18 -7.86 4.37
C ARG A 37 -4.54 -7.26 3.98
N GLY A 38 -5.40 -6.97 4.96
CA GLY A 38 -6.69 -6.34 4.72
C GLY A 38 -6.58 -4.94 4.10
N MET A 39 -5.58 -4.16 4.51
CA MET A 39 -5.28 -2.86 3.90
C MET A 39 -4.77 -3.02 2.47
N ILE A 40 -3.81 -3.92 2.23
CA ILE A 40 -3.26 -4.23 0.91
C ILE A 40 -4.37 -4.65 -0.06
N ASN A 41 -5.27 -5.55 0.36
CA ASN A 41 -6.37 -6.03 -0.48
C ASN A 41 -7.27 -4.89 -1.00
N LYS A 42 -7.46 -3.82 -0.23
CA LYS A 42 -8.25 -2.64 -0.66
C LYS A 42 -7.56 -1.82 -1.77
N VAL A 43 -6.24 -1.92 -1.87
CA VAL A 43 -5.42 -1.13 -2.81
C VAL A 43 -4.52 -2.00 -3.70
N ILE A 44 -4.87 -3.29 -3.85
CA ILE A 44 -4.06 -4.30 -4.56
C ILE A 44 -3.68 -3.91 -6.00
N HIS A 45 -4.50 -3.10 -6.66
CA HIS A 45 -4.26 -2.61 -8.02
C HIS A 45 -3.34 -1.37 -8.10
N LEU A 46 -2.93 -0.81 -6.95
CA LEU A 46 -2.07 0.37 -6.84
C LEU A 46 -0.66 0.04 -6.30
N VAL A 47 -0.51 -1.11 -5.64
CA VAL A 47 0.72 -1.52 -4.95
C VAL A 47 1.24 -2.84 -5.52
N SER A 48 2.57 -2.99 -5.50
CA SER A 48 3.22 -4.30 -5.66
C SER A 48 3.51 -4.81 -4.26
N VAL A 49 3.31 -6.10 -4.03
CA VAL A 49 3.70 -6.77 -2.79
C VAL A 49 4.79 -7.76 -3.14
N GLU A 50 5.88 -7.71 -2.40
CA GLU A 50 6.99 -8.65 -2.52
C GLU A 50 7.23 -9.26 -1.14
N ASP A 51 7.29 -10.59 -1.08
CA ASP A 51 7.65 -11.31 0.14
C ASP A 51 9.18 -11.27 0.29
N ILE A 52 9.65 -10.45 1.23
CA ILE A 52 11.06 -10.42 1.61
C ILE A 52 11.26 -11.55 2.62
N ARG A 53 11.67 -12.71 2.12
CA ARG A 53 12.14 -13.81 2.96
C ARG A 53 13.62 -13.57 3.22
N GLU A 54 13.95 -13.24 4.47
CA GLU A 54 15.32 -13.39 4.96
C GLU A 54 15.60 -14.86 5.29
#